data_AF-A0A146KFL6-F1
#
_entry.id   AF-A0A146KFL6-F1
#
_cell.length_a   1.000
_cell.length_b   1.000
_cell.length_c   1.000
_cell.angle_alpha   90.00
_cell.angle_beta   90.00
_cell.angle_gamma   90.00
#
_symmetry.space_group_name_H-M   'P 1'
#
loop_
_entity.id
_entity.type
_entity.pdbx_description
1 polymer ?
#
loop_
_entity_poly.entity_id
_entity_poly.type
_entity_poly.pdbx_seq_one_letter_code
_entity_poly.pdbx_strand_id
1 'polypeptide(L)'
;FIVVFSIFLVFSLTFIYLKFVGPIKPVIEFLIKVWKVYSQKQSVKQIVLDFVFSWLYGFVKERKIYVVLVIVVGMIAKLCEDKVKSIQRRKTDLQKLKPKINLQKVKIHDLKLTKMPVLRPHSIEEFCAINLTELSANCFQNCYLLRSCKVNVTACIPHHCFSNCCNLASFDFAGVQTIERCAFENCFKMKSLESNTITSISEYAFQFCIGLQFINLQQCVEVSNSAFNSC
;
A
#
# COMPACT_ATOMS: atom_id res chain seq x y z
N PHE A 1 26.18 14.09 -23.43
CA PHE A 1 27.41 13.95 -24.23
C PHE A 1 28.38 15.10 -23.99
N ILE A 2 28.01 16.36 -24.27
CA ILE A 2 28.86 17.57 -24.04
C ILE A 2 29.39 17.64 -22.60
N VAL A 3 28.52 17.44 -21.61
CA VAL A 3 28.91 17.44 -20.18
C VAL A 3 29.95 16.37 -19.85
N VAL A 4 29.85 15.18 -20.43
CA VAL A 4 30.78 14.07 -20.18
C VAL A 4 32.14 14.37 -20.81
N PHE A 5 32.14 14.97 -22.00
CA PHE A 5 33.36 15.39 -22.69
C PHE A 5 34.09 16.53 -21.95
N SER A 6 33.36 17.53 -21.44
CA SER A 6 33.93 18.60 -20.63
C SER A 6 34.54 18.07 -19.32
N ILE A 7 33.88 17.12 -18.67
CA ILE A 7 34.39 16.45 -17.47
C ILE A 7 35.68 15.69 -17.81
N PHE A 8 35.70 14.92 -18.89
CA PHE A 8 36.87 14.18 -19.33
C PHE A 8 38.08 15.09 -19.61
N LEU A 9 37.87 16.23 -20.27
CA LEU A 9 38.92 17.21 -20.55
C LEU A 9 39.49 17.84 -19.27
N VAL A 10 38.64 18.13 -18.29
CA VAL A 10 39.07 18.68 -17.00
C VAL A 10 39.89 17.66 -16.21
N PHE A 11 39.49 16.39 -16.20
CA PHE A 11 40.23 15.32 -15.51
C PHE A 11 41.56 14.97 -16.18
N SER A 12 41.62 15.00 -17.52
CA SER A 12 42.87 14.76 -18.26
C SER A 12 43.86 15.92 -18.09
N LEU A 13 43.40 17.17 -18.10
CA LEU A 13 44.25 18.33 -17.84
C LEU A 13 44.74 18.41 -16.38
N THR A 14 43.87 18.08 -15.40
CA THR A 14 44.30 18.01 -13.98
C THR A 14 45.25 16.84 -13.72
N PHE A 15 45.11 15.72 -14.42
CA PHE A 15 46.06 14.61 -14.38
C PHE A 15 47.44 15.03 -14.92
N ILE A 16 47.49 15.73 -16.05
CA ILE A 16 48.74 16.26 -16.61
C ILE A 16 49.38 17.29 -15.66
N TYR A 17 48.59 18.20 -15.08
CA TYR A 17 49.08 19.20 -14.12
C TYR A 17 49.66 18.57 -12.83
N LEU A 18 48.98 17.56 -12.27
CA LEU A 18 49.43 16.82 -11.10
C LEU A 18 50.67 15.95 -11.38
N LYS A 19 50.83 15.46 -12.62
CA LYS A 19 51.99 14.65 -13.03
C LYS A 19 53.28 15.48 -13.10
N PHE A 20 53.19 16.80 -13.32
CA PHE A 20 54.37 17.62 -13.61
C PHE A 20 54.66 18.81 -12.66
N VAL A 21 53.70 19.42 -11.92
CA VAL A 21 54.00 20.73 -11.28
C VAL A 21 53.40 21.01 -9.88
N GLY A 22 52.16 20.64 -9.53
CA GLY A 22 51.43 21.35 -8.45
C GLY A 22 51.16 20.61 -7.11
N PRO A 23 50.95 21.34 -5.99
CA PRO A 23 50.51 20.77 -4.71
C PRO A 23 49.10 20.18 -4.77
N ILE A 24 48.87 19.08 -4.04
CA ILE A 24 47.65 18.24 -4.12
C ILE A 24 46.40 18.96 -3.57
N LYS A 25 46.57 19.82 -2.55
CA LYS A 25 45.47 20.46 -1.81
C LYS A 25 44.51 21.30 -2.68
N PRO A 26 44.96 22.24 -3.54
CA PRO A 26 44.05 23.01 -4.40
C PRO A 26 43.30 22.15 -5.42
N VAL A 27 43.89 21.04 -5.86
CA VAL A 27 43.22 20.13 -6.81
C VAL A 27 42.08 19.36 -6.12
N ILE A 28 42.27 18.93 -4.88
CA ILE A 28 41.20 18.29 -4.09
C ILE A 28 40.04 19.27 -3.85
N GLU A 29 40.33 20.52 -3.49
CA GLU A 29 39.29 21.54 -3.28
C GLU A 29 38.49 21.84 -4.55
N PHE A 30 39.17 21.90 -5.71
CA PHE A 30 38.52 22.06 -7.00
C PHE A 30 37.61 20.87 -7.35
N LEU A 31 38.09 19.63 -7.15
CA LEU A 31 37.30 18.42 -7.40
C LEU A 31 36.06 18.31 -6.51
N ILE A 32 36.17 18.72 -5.24
CA ILE A 32 35.01 18.78 -4.32
C ILE A 32 33.98 19.81 -4.82
N LYS A 33 34.43 20.96 -5.32
CA LYS A 33 33.55 22.01 -5.86
C LYS A 33 32.81 21.53 -7.11
N VAL A 34 33.52 20.86 -8.03
CA VAL A 34 32.94 20.23 -9.23
C VAL A 34 31.93 19.15 -8.83
N TRP A 35 32.28 18.26 -7.89
CA TRP A 35 31.37 17.21 -7.43
C TRP A 35 30.07 17.76 -6.81
N LYS A 36 30.15 18.82 -6.00
CA LYS A 36 28.96 19.48 -5.44
C LYS A 36 28.02 20.01 -6.52
N VAL A 37 28.55 20.57 -7.60
CA VAL A 37 27.75 21.10 -8.73
C VAL A 37 27.08 19.95 -9.50
N TYR A 38 27.78 18.84 -9.72
CA TYR A 38 27.25 17.73 -10.54
C TYR A 38 26.40 16.70 -9.75
N SER A 39 26.54 16.61 -8.42
CA SER A 39 25.78 15.68 -7.56
C SER A 39 24.26 15.96 -7.46
N GLN A 40 23.82 17.13 -7.93
CA GLN A 40 22.40 17.53 -7.93
C GLN A 40 21.56 16.79 -9.00
N LYS A 41 22.17 16.19 -10.04
CA LYS A 41 21.44 15.46 -11.11
C LYS A 41 21.62 13.94 -10.98
N GLN A 42 20.52 13.23 -10.75
CA GLN A 42 20.51 11.80 -10.40
C GLN A 42 21.02 10.88 -11.53
N SER A 43 20.82 11.28 -12.80
CA SER A 43 21.21 10.51 -13.99
C SER A 43 22.71 10.51 -14.32
N VAL A 44 23.52 11.31 -13.61
CA VAL A 44 24.96 11.49 -13.91
C VAL A 44 25.87 10.86 -12.84
N LYS A 45 25.29 10.44 -11.70
CA LYS A 45 26.04 9.96 -10.53
C LYS A 45 26.86 8.70 -10.79
N GLN A 46 26.28 7.72 -11.48
CA GLN A 46 26.94 6.42 -11.69
C GLN A 46 28.12 6.54 -12.65
N ILE A 47 27.94 7.29 -13.75
CA ILE A 47 28.99 7.53 -14.75
C ILE A 47 30.17 8.28 -14.12
N VAL A 48 29.89 9.31 -13.31
CA VAL A 48 30.96 10.06 -12.62
C VAL A 48 31.68 9.19 -11.59
N LEU A 49 30.97 8.33 -10.86
CA LEU A 49 31.58 7.37 -9.93
C LEU A 49 32.51 6.40 -10.66
N ASP A 50 32.06 5.79 -11.75
CA ASP A 50 32.84 4.80 -12.49
C ASP A 50 34.11 5.42 -13.11
N PHE A 51 34.03 6.66 -13.60
CA PHE A 51 35.19 7.41 -14.08
C PHE A 51 36.16 7.79 -12.96
N VAL A 52 35.65 8.25 -11.81
CA VAL A 52 36.49 8.59 -10.65
C VAL A 52 37.20 7.35 -10.12
N PHE A 53 36.54 6.19 -10.09
CA PHE A 53 37.15 4.92 -9.69
C PHE A 53 38.23 4.46 -10.68
N SER A 54 37.96 4.53 -11.99
CA SER A 54 38.95 4.18 -13.02
C SER A 54 40.19 5.10 -12.97
N TRP A 55 39.98 6.41 -12.77
CA TRP A 55 41.03 7.40 -12.64
C TRP A 55 41.87 7.21 -11.36
N LEU A 56 41.21 6.98 -10.20
CA LEU A 56 41.89 6.70 -8.94
C LEU A 56 42.67 5.38 -9.00
N TYR A 57 42.14 4.36 -9.67
CA TYR A 57 42.84 3.09 -9.87
C TYR A 57 44.12 3.25 -10.70
N GLY A 58 44.06 4.05 -11.78
CA GLY A 58 45.24 4.42 -12.57
C GLY A 58 46.27 5.22 -11.78
N PHE A 59 45.82 6.17 -10.96
CA PHE A 59 46.69 7.03 -10.13
C PHE A 59 47.36 6.24 -8.97
N VAL A 60 46.65 5.31 -8.34
CA VAL A 60 47.15 4.44 -7.25
C VAL A 60 48.22 3.46 -7.75
N LYS A 61 48.16 3.05 -9.02
CA LYS A 61 49.14 2.12 -9.61
C LYS A 61 50.53 2.77 -9.79
N GLU A 62 50.62 4.09 -9.99
CA GLU A 62 51.89 4.78 -10.27
C GLU A 62 52.61 5.36 -9.02
N ARG A 63 51.93 5.59 -7.89
CA ARG A 63 52.59 6.03 -6.65
C ARG A 63 52.00 5.34 -5.42
N LYS A 64 52.84 4.63 -4.65
CA LYS A 64 52.52 4.00 -3.36
C LYS A 64 52.04 5.05 -2.34
N ILE A 65 50.76 5.44 -2.35
CA ILE A 65 50.20 6.47 -1.46
C ILE A 65 49.00 5.91 -0.70
N TYR A 66 49.26 5.42 0.51
CA TYR A 66 48.27 4.89 1.45
C TYR A 66 47.22 5.93 1.92
N VAL A 67 47.56 7.23 1.87
CA VAL A 67 46.71 8.32 2.39
C VAL A 67 45.44 8.53 1.55
N VAL A 68 45.53 8.37 0.22
CA VAL A 68 44.36 8.51 -0.67
C VAL A 68 43.39 7.34 -0.50
N LEU A 69 43.92 6.13 -0.26
CA LEU A 69 43.11 4.95 0.02
C LEU A 69 42.30 5.10 1.31
N VAL A 70 42.90 5.64 2.38
CA VAL A 70 42.21 5.89 3.67
C VAL A 70 41.13 6.96 3.54
N ILE A 71 41.36 8.02 2.77
CA ILE A 71 40.35 9.06 2.52
C ILE A 71 39.20 8.51 1.67
N VAL A 72 39.50 7.75 0.61
CA VAL A 72 38.48 7.14 -0.26
C VAL A 72 37.68 6.08 0.49
N VAL A 73 38.31 5.24 1.30
CA VAL A 73 37.63 4.27 2.18
C VAL A 73 36.79 4.99 3.23
N GLY A 74 37.29 6.08 3.83
CA GLY A 74 36.55 6.91 4.78
C GLY A 74 35.34 7.61 4.14
N MET A 75 35.45 8.09 2.90
CA MET A 75 34.35 8.69 2.16
C MET A 75 33.31 7.64 1.71
N ILE A 76 33.74 6.43 1.30
CA ILE A 76 32.86 5.30 1.00
C ILE A 76 32.15 4.80 2.26
N ALA A 77 32.84 4.75 3.40
CA ALA A 77 32.28 4.40 4.69
C ALA A 77 31.21 5.42 5.11
N LYS A 78 31.47 6.73 4.93
CA LYS A 78 30.51 7.80 5.24
C LYS A 78 29.32 7.83 4.28
N LEU A 79 29.54 7.54 2.99
CA LEU A 79 28.47 7.34 2.00
C LEU A 79 27.62 6.10 2.29
N CYS A 80 28.23 5.02 2.79
CA CYS A 80 27.50 3.85 3.29
C CYS A 80 26.71 4.20 4.55
N GLU A 81 27.29 4.96 5.47
CA GLU A 81 26.64 5.35 6.73
C GLU A 81 25.44 6.27 6.46
N ASP A 82 25.54 7.21 5.52
CA ASP A 82 24.43 8.11 5.16
C ASP A 82 23.32 7.36 4.40
N LYS A 83 23.66 6.40 3.53
CA LYS A 83 22.67 5.50 2.91
C LYS A 83 22.00 4.61 3.94
N VAL A 84 22.75 3.99 4.86
CA VAL A 84 22.23 3.16 5.95
C VAL A 84 21.36 3.99 6.89
N LYS A 85 21.76 5.21 7.27
CA LYS A 85 20.95 6.14 8.07
C LYS A 85 19.68 6.55 7.33
N SER A 86 19.73 6.75 6.01
CA SER A 86 18.53 7.06 5.20
C SER A 86 17.57 5.87 5.09
N ILE A 87 18.09 4.65 4.97
CA ILE A 87 17.32 3.40 4.94
C ILE A 87 16.74 3.12 6.34
N GLN A 88 17.52 3.37 7.40
CA GLN A 88 17.07 3.21 8.78
C GLN A 88 15.99 4.22 9.12
N ARG A 89 16.14 5.50 8.74
CA ARG A 89 15.07 6.51 8.85
C ARG A 89 13.83 6.08 8.07
N ARG A 90 13.96 5.62 6.83
CA ARG A 90 12.83 5.07 6.06
C ARG A 90 12.21 3.85 6.74
N LYS A 91 12.99 2.96 7.35
CA LYS A 91 12.47 1.82 8.15
C LYS A 91 11.76 2.29 9.41
N THR A 92 12.29 3.29 10.13
CA THR A 92 11.66 3.87 11.32
C THR A 92 10.41 4.66 10.95
N ASP A 93 10.41 5.37 9.83
CA ASP A 93 9.26 6.12 9.30
C ASP A 93 8.20 5.15 8.77
N LEU A 94 8.60 4.05 8.10
CA LEU A 94 7.72 2.92 7.78
C LEU A 94 7.21 2.22 9.05
N GLN A 95 8.00 2.11 10.12
CA GLN A 95 7.58 1.58 11.42
C GLN A 95 6.69 2.56 12.20
N LYS A 96 6.76 3.87 11.96
CA LYS A 96 5.86 4.90 12.51
C LYS A 96 4.58 5.06 11.67
N LEU A 97 4.67 4.78 10.37
CA LEU A 97 3.54 4.64 9.47
C LEU A 97 2.85 3.30 9.68
N LYS A 98 3.56 2.24 10.09
CA LYS A 98 2.96 0.95 10.46
C LYS A 98 1.80 1.12 11.44
N PRO A 99 1.90 1.76 12.63
CA PRO A 99 0.74 1.97 13.52
C PRO A 99 -0.35 2.89 12.93
N LYS A 100 -0.04 3.74 11.94
CA LYS A 100 -1.03 4.60 11.24
C LYS A 100 -1.73 3.91 10.05
N ILE A 101 -1.06 2.94 9.41
CA ILE A 101 -1.56 2.06 8.34
C ILE A 101 -2.16 0.78 8.95
N ASN A 102 -1.73 0.43 10.16
CA ASN A 102 -2.30 -0.53 11.09
C ASN A 102 -3.45 0.12 11.85
N LEU A 103 -4.35 0.77 11.10
CA LEU A 103 -5.77 0.58 11.33
C LEU A 103 -6.03 -0.92 11.08
N GLN A 104 -5.63 -1.71 12.06
CA GLN A 104 -5.90 -3.13 12.17
C GLN A 104 -7.38 -3.29 11.91
N LYS A 105 -7.74 -4.14 10.94
CA LYS A 105 -8.85 -5.09 11.06
C LYS A 105 -9.89 -4.62 12.07
N VAL A 106 -10.62 -3.56 11.71
CA VAL A 106 -11.40 -2.83 12.70
C VAL A 106 -12.59 -3.72 13.00
N LYS A 107 -12.64 -4.22 14.24
CA LYS A 107 -13.82 -4.87 14.78
C LYS A 107 -14.64 -3.79 15.47
N ILE A 108 -15.70 -3.34 14.82
CA ILE A 108 -16.61 -2.34 15.39
C ILE A 108 -17.65 -3.12 16.19
N HIS A 109 -17.58 -3.10 17.52
CA HIS A 109 -18.45 -3.93 18.36
C HIS A 109 -19.49 -3.19 19.20
N ASP A 110 -19.34 -1.89 19.43
CA ASP A 110 -20.37 -1.16 20.17
C ASP A 110 -20.33 0.34 19.90
N LEU A 111 -20.96 0.73 18.80
CA LEU A 111 -21.25 2.13 18.57
C LEU A 111 -22.75 2.33 18.78
N LYS A 112 -23.12 3.29 19.63
CA LYS A 112 -24.45 3.90 19.69
C LYS A 112 -24.75 4.68 18.39
N LEU A 113 -24.50 4.08 17.24
CA LEU A 113 -24.78 4.65 15.93
C LEU A 113 -26.27 4.52 15.70
N THR A 114 -26.95 5.66 15.71
CA THR A 114 -28.31 5.79 15.20
C THR A 114 -28.33 5.99 13.69
N LYS A 115 -27.18 6.32 13.07
CA LYS A 115 -27.02 6.51 11.62
C LYS A 115 -25.71 5.92 11.12
N MET A 116 -25.69 5.49 9.87
CA MET A 116 -24.49 4.90 9.26
C MET A 116 -23.38 5.94 9.05
N PRO A 117 -22.14 5.70 9.54
CA PRO A 117 -20.99 6.50 9.19
C PRO A 117 -20.51 6.15 7.77
N VAL A 118 -19.88 7.11 7.08
CA VAL A 118 -19.19 6.82 5.81
C VAL A 118 -17.98 5.95 6.11
N LEU A 119 -18.13 4.64 5.93
CA LEU A 119 -17.07 3.67 6.20
C LEU A 119 -16.12 3.63 5.00
N ARG A 120 -14.82 3.54 5.29
CA ARG A 120 -13.83 3.21 4.26
C ARG A 120 -13.82 1.69 4.11
N PRO A 121 -14.22 1.13 2.95
CA PRO A 121 -14.53 -0.28 2.81
C PRO A 121 -13.33 -1.23 3.03
N HIS A 122 -12.10 -0.72 3.03
CA HIS A 122 -10.89 -1.54 2.98
C HIS A 122 -10.32 -1.99 4.34
N SER A 123 -10.96 -1.72 5.48
CA SER A 123 -10.33 -1.92 6.80
C SER A 123 -11.13 -2.73 7.83
N ILE A 124 -12.39 -3.05 7.57
CA ILE A 124 -13.30 -3.64 8.57
C ILE A 124 -13.34 -5.16 8.38
N GLU A 125 -13.11 -5.91 9.46
CA GLU A 125 -13.26 -7.38 9.45
C GLU A 125 -14.56 -7.83 10.11
N GLU A 126 -15.01 -7.11 11.14
CA GLU A 126 -16.25 -7.41 11.84
C GLU A 126 -17.00 -6.12 12.13
N PHE A 127 -18.30 -6.11 11.85
CA PHE A 127 -19.18 -5.00 12.15
C PHE A 127 -20.35 -5.49 12.99
N CYS A 128 -20.57 -4.88 14.15
CA CYS A 128 -21.69 -5.15 15.03
C CYS A 128 -22.31 -3.82 15.47
N ALA A 129 -23.57 -3.61 15.08
CA ALA A 129 -24.35 -2.43 15.45
C ALA A 129 -25.81 -2.83 15.72
N ILE A 130 -26.15 -2.98 17.01
CA ILE A 130 -27.47 -3.42 17.47
C ILE A 130 -28.51 -2.28 17.57
N ASN A 131 -28.06 -1.03 17.54
CA ASN A 131 -28.91 0.17 17.67
C ASN A 131 -29.09 0.90 16.33
N LEU A 132 -28.64 0.31 15.23
CA LEU A 132 -28.70 0.92 13.91
C LEU A 132 -30.10 0.79 13.34
N THR A 133 -30.76 1.91 13.05
CA THR A 133 -32.14 1.93 12.55
C THR A 133 -32.24 1.77 11.03
N GLU A 134 -31.20 2.17 10.30
CA GLU A 134 -31.21 2.19 8.84
C GLU A 134 -29.82 1.87 8.27
N LEU A 135 -29.80 1.15 7.15
CA LEU A 135 -28.63 1.01 6.29
C LEU A 135 -28.83 1.89 5.05
N SER A 136 -27.75 2.55 4.63
CA SER A 136 -27.72 3.26 3.35
C SER A 136 -27.34 2.29 2.22
N ALA A 137 -27.79 2.55 1.01
CA ALA A 137 -27.29 1.82 -0.16
C ALA A 137 -25.75 1.85 -0.26
N ASN A 138 -25.15 0.78 -0.78
CA ASN A 138 -23.70 0.63 -0.94
C ASN A 138 -22.87 0.76 0.35
N CYS A 139 -23.48 0.67 1.54
CA CYS A 139 -22.87 0.97 2.82
C CYS A 139 -21.54 0.23 3.10
N PHE A 140 -21.47 -1.05 2.76
CA PHE A 140 -20.32 -1.94 2.88
C PHE A 140 -19.87 -2.45 1.51
N GLN A 141 -20.22 -1.77 0.41
CA GLN A 141 -19.82 -2.19 -0.92
C GLN A 141 -18.29 -2.27 -1.01
N ASN A 142 -17.77 -3.35 -1.59
CA ASN A 142 -16.33 -3.62 -1.70
C ASN A 142 -15.61 -3.77 -0.35
N CYS A 143 -16.30 -4.14 0.73
CA CYS A 143 -15.65 -4.51 1.99
C CYS A 143 -15.00 -5.90 1.90
N TYR A 144 -13.91 -6.01 1.14
CA TYR A 144 -13.24 -7.28 0.87
C TYR A 144 -12.72 -7.99 2.13
N LEU A 145 -12.51 -7.28 3.23
CA LEU A 145 -12.02 -7.85 4.49
C LEU A 145 -13.14 -8.25 5.46
N LEU A 146 -14.38 -7.82 5.22
CA LEU A 146 -15.51 -8.07 6.13
C LEU A 146 -15.83 -9.56 6.16
N ARG A 147 -15.80 -10.16 7.35
CA ARG A 147 -16.02 -11.59 7.61
C ARG A 147 -17.36 -11.85 8.30
N SER A 148 -17.76 -10.93 9.17
CA SER A 148 -18.99 -11.02 9.94
C SER A 148 -19.64 -9.66 10.07
N CYS A 149 -20.96 -9.62 9.90
CA CYS A 149 -21.76 -8.43 10.10
C CYS A 149 -23.01 -8.79 10.91
N LYS A 150 -23.22 -8.07 12.01
CA LYS A 150 -24.40 -8.19 12.87
C LYS A 150 -25.07 -6.83 13.00
N VAL A 151 -26.26 -6.70 12.44
CA VAL A 151 -27.04 -5.46 12.47
C VAL A 151 -28.48 -5.78 12.80
N ASN A 152 -29.09 -5.00 13.68
CA ASN A 152 -30.51 -5.18 14.03
C ASN A 152 -31.37 -4.22 13.20
N VAL A 153 -31.39 -4.44 11.88
CA VAL A 153 -32.19 -3.61 10.97
C VAL A 153 -33.56 -4.24 10.82
N THR A 154 -34.60 -3.49 11.15
CA THR A 154 -35.95 -4.04 11.33
C THR A 154 -36.76 -4.24 10.05
N ALA A 155 -36.23 -3.92 8.87
CA ALA A 155 -37.01 -4.03 7.63
C ALA A 155 -36.20 -4.41 6.39
N CYS A 156 -35.19 -3.66 6.01
CA CYS A 156 -34.64 -3.74 4.65
C CYS A 156 -33.11 -3.75 4.62
N ILE A 157 -32.53 -4.67 3.84
CA ILE A 157 -31.15 -4.57 3.37
C ILE A 157 -31.15 -3.90 1.99
N PRO A 158 -30.60 -2.68 1.85
CA PRO A 158 -30.69 -1.89 0.63
C PRO A 158 -29.78 -2.40 -0.47
N HIS A 159 -30.01 -1.92 -1.69
CA HIS A 159 -29.27 -2.31 -2.88
C HIS A 159 -27.75 -2.17 -2.71
N HIS A 160 -27.04 -3.20 -3.17
CA HIS A 160 -25.58 -3.29 -3.15
C HIS A 160 -24.90 -3.10 -1.77
N CYS A 161 -25.63 -3.13 -0.64
CA CYS A 161 -25.03 -2.80 0.67
C CYS A 161 -23.80 -3.65 0.99
N PHE A 162 -23.83 -4.96 0.69
CA PHE A 162 -22.73 -5.90 0.90
C PHE A 162 -22.17 -6.47 -0.42
N SER A 163 -22.43 -5.81 -1.56
CA SER A 163 -21.88 -6.26 -2.84
C SER A 163 -20.35 -6.27 -2.81
N ASN A 164 -19.75 -7.34 -3.33
CA ASN A 164 -18.31 -7.62 -3.31
C ASN A 164 -17.68 -7.75 -1.91
N CYS A 165 -18.46 -8.11 -0.89
CA CYS A 165 -17.92 -8.55 0.40
C CYS A 165 -17.41 -10.00 0.32
N CYS A 166 -16.36 -10.23 -0.47
CA CYS A 166 -15.89 -11.56 -0.87
C CYS A 166 -15.55 -12.51 0.30
N ASN A 167 -15.26 -11.96 1.49
CA ASN A 167 -14.91 -12.73 2.69
C ASN A 167 -16.05 -12.84 3.71
N LEU A 168 -17.23 -12.27 3.44
CA LEU A 168 -18.37 -12.29 4.35
C LEU A 168 -18.88 -13.73 4.47
N ALA A 169 -18.67 -14.33 5.64
CA ALA A 169 -19.00 -15.73 5.92
C ALA A 169 -20.24 -15.88 6.80
N SER A 170 -20.57 -14.84 7.58
CA SER A 170 -21.71 -14.82 8.50
C SER A 170 -22.41 -13.48 8.46
N PHE A 171 -23.73 -13.50 8.36
CA PHE A 171 -24.60 -12.34 8.48
C PHE A 171 -25.80 -12.73 9.33
N ASP A 172 -26.17 -11.88 10.29
CA ASP A 172 -27.36 -12.09 11.12
C ASP A 172 -28.58 -11.50 10.40
N PHE A 173 -29.45 -12.37 9.87
CA PHE A 173 -30.68 -11.99 9.18
C PHE A 173 -31.87 -11.81 10.12
N ALA A 174 -31.68 -11.86 11.45
CA ALA A 174 -32.75 -11.64 12.40
C ALA A 174 -33.38 -10.25 12.21
N GLY A 175 -34.69 -10.20 11.98
CA GLY A 175 -35.45 -8.96 11.80
C GLY A 175 -35.42 -8.37 10.40
N VAL A 176 -34.66 -8.96 9.46
CA VAL A 176 -34.67 -8.55 8.05
C VAL A 176 -35.97 -9.05 7.38
N GLN A 177 -36.70 -8.15 6.71
CA GLN A 177 -37.91 -8.50 5.95
C GLN A 177 -37.63 -8.54 4.44
N THR A 178 -36.87 -7.58 3.92
CA THR A 178 -36.61 -7.44 2.49
C THR A 178 -35.13 -7.37 2.19
N ILE A 179 -34.73 -8.05 1.10
CA ILE A 179 -33.37 -7.99 0.55
C ILE A 179 -33.45 -7.39 -0.86
N GLU A 180 -32.87 -6.21 -1.04
CA GLU A 180 -32.88 -5.50 -2.32
C GLU A 180 -31.87 -6.04 -3.33
N ARG A 181 -31.95 -5.48 -4.54
CA ARG A 181 -31.14 -5.86 -5.70
C ARG A 181 -29.64 -5.87 -5.37
N CYS A 182 -28.96 -6.94 -5.75
CA CYS A 182 -27.51 -7.12 -5.60
C CYS A 182 -26.98 -6.92 -4.16
N ALA A 183 -27.82 -7.01 -3.12
CA ALA A 183 -27.44 -6.70 -1.74
C ALA A 183 -26.22 -7.50 -1.24
N PHE A 184 -26.12 -8.78 -1.60
CA PHE A 184 -25.04 -9.71 -1.23
C PHE A 184 -24.31 -10.30 -2.46
N GLU A 185 -24.36 -9.61 -3.60
CA GLU A 185 -23.63 -10.03 -4.81
C GLU A 185 -22.14 -10.30 -4.52
N ASN A 186 -21.59 -11.40 -5.06
CA ASN A 186 -20.19 -11.81 -4.89
C ASN A 186 -19.76 -12.08 -3.43
N CYS A 187 -20.67 -12.44 -2.53
CA CYS A 187 -20.34 -12.91 -1.17
C CYS A 187 -19.88 -14.38 -1.16
N PHE A 188 -18.72 -14.67 -1.77
CA PHE A 188 -18.22 -16.03 -2.05
C PHE A 188 -18.06 -16.96 -0.83
N LYS A 189 -18.00 -16.41 0.39
CA LYS A 189 -17.77 -17.17 1.63
C LYS A 189 -19.03 -17.41 2.46
N MET A 190 -20.16 -16.82 2.09
CA MET A 190 -21.41 -17.00 2.81
C MET A 190 -21.91 -18.43 2.59
N LYS A 191 -22.15 -19.18 3.67
CA LYS A 191 -22.48 -20.61 3.59
C LYS A 191 -23.95 -20.93 3.74
N SER A 192 -24.64 -20.14 4.55
CA SER A 192 -26.05 -20.34 4.83
C SER A 192 -26.80 -19.01 4.85
N LEU A 193 -28.06 -19.09 4.45
CA LEU A 193 -29.07 -18.04 4.57
C LEU A 193 -30.21 -18.62 5.40
N GLU A 194 -30.32 -18.19 6.65
CA GLU A 194 -31.35 -18.64 7.57
C GLU A 194 -32.13 -17.44 8.09
N SER A 195 -33.45 -17.43 7.87
CA SER A 195 -34.32 -16.40 8.42
C SER A 195 -35.76 -16.89 8.55
N ASN A 196 -36.42 -16.43 9.60
CA ASN A 196 -37.85 -16.60 9.81
C ASN A 196 -38.67 -15.33 9.54
N THR A 197 -38.04 -14.23 9.11
CA THR A 197 -38.71 -12.93 8.89
C THR A 197 -38.62 -12.41 7.45
N ILE A 198 -37.70 -12.91 6.64
CA ILE A 198 -37.56 -12.46 5.24
C ILE A 198 -38.81 -12.85 4.47
N THR A 199 -39.47 -11.86 3.86
CA THR A 199 -40.66 -12.01 3.01
C THR A 199 -40.34 -11.84 1.53
N SER A 200 -39.35 -11.02 1.16
CA SER A 200 -39.01 -10.73 -0.24
C SER A 200 -37.50 -10.65 -0.53
N ILE A 201 -37.07 -11.26 -1.64
CA ILE A 201 -35.68 -11.27 -2.15
C ILE A 201 -35.66 -10.82 -3.63
N SER A 202 -34.97 -9.72 -3.89
CA SER A 202 -34.91 -9.07 -5.20
C SER A 202 -33.92 -9.71 -6.18
N GLU A 203 -33.92 -9.21 -7.41
CA GLU A 203 -33.02 -9.63 -8.49
C GLU A 203 -31.54 -9.60 -8.07
N TYR A 204 -30.80 -10.67 -8.38
CA TYR A 204 -29.37 -10.78 -8.15
C TYR A 204 -28.91 -10.59 -6.69
N ALA A 205 -29.83 -10.63 -5.71
CA ALA A 205 -29.55 -10.38 -4.30
C ALA A 205 -28.37 -11.21 -3.77
N PHE A 206 -28.23 -12.46 -4.21
CA PHE A 206 -27.15 -13.38 -3.85
C PHE A 206 -26.37 -13.85 -5.08
N GLN A 207 -26.33 -13.08 -6.17
CA GLN A 207 -25.64 -13.50 -7.38
C GLN A 207 -24.16 -13.83 -7.10
N PHE A 208 -23.67 -14.94 -7.66
CA PHE A 208 -22.32 -15.46 -7.44
C PHE A 208 -21.97 -15.75 -5.98
N CYS A 209 -22.93 -16.02 -5.09
CA CYS A 209 -22.67 -16.53 -3.74
C CYS A 209 -22.31 -18.03 -3.78
N ILE A 210 -21.21 -18.38 -4.46
CA ILE A 210 -20.76 -19.77 -4.71
C ILE A 210 -20.54 -20.64 -3.47
N GLY A 211 -20.47 -20.02 -2.29
CA GLY A 211 -20.34 -20.72 -1.01
C GLY A 211 -21.67 -21.13 -0.39
N LEU A 212 -22.79 -20.60 -0.89
CA LEU A 212 -24.11 -20.70 -0.29
C LEU A 212 -24.69 -22.09 -0.56
N GLN A 213 -24.68 -22.94 0.46
CA GLN A 213 -25.09 -24.34 0.36
C GLN A 213 -26.44 -24.62 1.01
N PHE A 214 -26.83 -23.80 2.00
CA PHE A 214 -28.02 -24.02 2.80
C PHE A 214 -28.89 -22.76 2.81
N ILE A 215 -30.15 -22.90 2.40
CA ILE A 215 -31.13 -21.82 2.45
C ILE A 215 -32.34 -22.33 3.21
N ASN A 216 -32.68 -21.66 4.31
CA ASN A 216 -33.84 -21.95 5.12
C ASN A 216 -34.63 -20.66 5.38
N LEU A 217 -35.72 -20.48 4.65
CA LEU A 217 -36.58 -19.31 4.68
C LEU A 217 -38.00 -19.74 5.01
N GLN A 218 -38.50 -19.39 6.19
CA GLN A 218 -39.81 -19.88 6.65
C GLN A 218 -40.99 -19.00 6.21
N GLN A 219 -40.77 -17.70 6.00
CA GLN A 219 -41.82 -16.72 5.70
C GLN A 219 -41.62 -16.04 4.34
N CYS A 220 -40.69 -16.53 3.51
CA CYS A 220 -40.37 -15.90 2.23
C CYS A 220 -41.46 -16.20 1.19
N VAL A 221 -42.11 -15.14 0.70
CA VAL A 221 -43.23 -15.22 -0.24
C VAL A 221 -42.75 -14.90 -1.66
N GLU A 222 -41.83 -13.95 -1.80
CA GLU A 222 -41.38 -13.42 -3.08
C GLU A 222 -39.88 -13.62 -3.27
N VAL A 223 -39.49 -14.37 -4.29
CA VAL A 223 -38.09 -14.55 -4.69
C VAL A 223 -37.99 -14.30 -6.18
N SER A 224 -37.16 -13.33 -6.58
CA SER A 224 -36.86 -13.11 -7.98
C SER A 224 -36.18 -14.34 -8.62
N ASN A 225 -36.53 -14.65 -9.87
CA ASN A 225 -35.93 -15.76 -10.63
C ASN A 225 -34.40 -15.68 -10.71
N SER A 226 -33.83 -14.48 -10.62
CA SER A 226 -32.38 -14.25 -10.69
C SER A 226 -31.73 -14.03 -9.32
N ALA A 227 -32.48 -14.14 -8.22
CA ALA A 227 -31.99 -13.84 -6.88
C ALA A 227 -30.73 -14.63 -6.50
N PHE A 228 -30.70 -15.92 -6.87
CA PHE A 228 -29.62 -16.86 -6.56
C PHE A 228 -28.83 -17.29 -7.81
N ASN A 229 -28.75 -16.43 -8.82
CA ASN A 229 -28.01 -16.77 -10.05
C ASN A 229 -26.54 -17.10 -9.73
N SER A 230 -26.06 -18.25 -10.20
CA SER A 230 -24.68 -18.72 -10.01
C SER A 230 -24.26 -18.91 -8.53
N CYS A 231 -25.21 -19.29 -7.67
CA CYS A 231 -24.94 -19.81 -6.33
C CYS A 231 -24.54 -21.29 -6.37
#